data_AF-A0A327XBU6-F1
#
_entry.id   AF-A0A327XBU6-F1
#
_cell.length_a   1.000
_cell.length_b   1.000
_cell.length_c   1.000
_cell.angle_alpha   90.00
_cell.angle_beta   90.00
_cell.angle_gamma   90.00
#
_symmetry.space_group_name_H-M   'P 1'
#
loop_
_entity.id
_entity.type
_entity.pdbx_description
1 polymer ?
#
loop_
_entity_poly.entity_id
_entity_poly.type
_entity_poly.pdbx_seq_one_letter_code
_entity_poly.pdbx_strand_id
1 'polypeptide(L)'
;MKACIVFALLFAFVLTYCPAFSQSQKGKQLLPSYDQIRQKDREIDDYINKDGTAQITQKDSVNLFNYPSGTVTYLLNGKPSSDIQYVKRVLSRKGRIIESLSIHRPNQHGKRLIEIKYE
;
A
#
# COMPACT_ATOMS: atom_id res chain seq x y z
N MET A 1 -67.44 26.05 7.75
CA MET A 1 -66.21 26.48 8.46
C MET A 1 -65.40 25.33 9.07
N LYS A 2 -65.46 24.09 8.54
CA LYS A 2 -64.66 22.96 9.04
C LYS A 2 -63.50 22.58 8.09
N ALA A 3 -63.62 22.88 6.80
CA ALA A 3 -62.60 22.56 5.78
C ALA A 3 -61.33 23.42 5.88
N CYS A 4 -61.43 24.70 6.27
CA CYS A 4 -60.25 25.58 6.40
C CYS A 4 -59.32 25.17 7.55
N ILE A 5 -59.85 24.52 8.59
CA ILE A 5 -59.06 24.07 9.75
C ILE A 5 -58.20 22.86 9.37
N VAL A 6 -58.71 21.98 8.50
CA VAL A 6 -57.97 20.80 8.03
C VAL A 6 -56.81 21.20 7.11
N PHE A 7 -57.01 22.24 6.28
CA PHE A 7 -55.96 22.73 5.38
C PHE A 7 -54.83 23.45 6.14
N ALA A 8 -55.15 24.18 7.22
CA ALA A 8 -54.16 24.81 8.09
C ALA A 8 -53.32 23.79 8.87
N LEU A 9 -53.92 22.67 9.28
CA LEU A 9 -53.21 21.58 9.98
C LEU A 9 -52.24 20.82 9.06
N LEU A 10 -52.57 20.67 7.78
CA LEU A 10 -51.72 19.94 6.83
C LEU A 10 -50.50 20.75 6.39
N PHE A 11 -50.59 22.09 6.39
CA PHE A 11 -49.45 22.97 6.10
C PHE A 11 -48.45 23.05 7.26
N ALA A 12 -48.92 22.95 8.51
CA ALA A 12 -48.05 22.94 9.70
C ALA A 12 -47.20 21.66 9.81
N PHE A 13 -47.61 20.57 9.17
CA PHE A 13 -46.90 19.28 9.23
C PHE A 13 -45.66 19.22 8.31
N VAL A 14 -45.58 20.06 7.27
CA VAL A 14 -44.49 19.99 6.28
C VAL A 14 -43.26 20.82 6.70
N LEU A 15 -43.44 21.84 7.55
CA LEU A 15 -42.36 22.75 7.97
C LEU A 15 -41.51 22.26 9.14
N THR A 16 -41.86 21.14 9.78
CA THR A 16 -41.06 20.55 10.89
C THR A 16 -40.09 19.46 10.43
N TYR A 17 -40.11 19.08 9.15
CA TYR A 17 -39.07 18.26 8.53
C TYR A 17 -37.86 19.11 8.11
N CYS A 18 -37.14 19.64 9.08
CA CYS A 18 -35.75 20.07 8.85
C CYS A 18 -34.85 19.13 9.64
N PRO A 19 -34.21 18.12 9.02
CA PRO A 19 -33.25 17.29 9.72
C PRO A 19 -32.11 18.19 10.20
N ALA A 20 -31.88 18.17 11.52
CA ALA A 20 -30.72 18.78 12.11
C ALA A 20 -29.47 18.10 11.52
N PHE A 21 -28.80 18.79 10.60
CA PHE A 21 -27.46 18.39 10.16
C PHE A 21 -26.50 18.63 11.33
N SER A 22 -26.31 17.62 12.17
CA SER A 22 -25.15 17.54 13.05
C SER A 22 -23.92 17.41 12.17
N GLN A 23 -23.27 18.54 11.88
CA GLN A 23 -21.93 18.52 11.35
C GLN A 23 -21.05 17.90 12.44
N SER A 24 -20.54 16.69 12.22
CA SER A 24 -19.53 16.07 13.06
C SER A 24 -18.38 17.07 13.18
N GLN A 25 -18.29 17.78 14.31
CA GLN A 25 -17.12 18.57 14.63
C GLN A 25 -15.96 17.57 14.56
N LYS A 26 -15.07 17.75 13.59
CA LYS A 26 -13.80 17.03 13.54
C LYS A 26 -13.05 17.47 14.79
N GLY A 27 -13.30 16.75 15.89
CA GLY A 27 -12.57 16.89 17.13
C GLY A 27 -11.09 16.84 16.77
N LYS A 28 -10.37 17.89 17.17
CA LYS A 28 -8.93 18.04 16.97
C LYS A 28 -8.26 16.68 17.21
N GLN A 29 -7.69 16.12 16.16
CA GLN A 29 -6.99 14.84 16.21
C GLN A 29 -5.85 15.00 17.21
N LEU A 30 -6.02 14.46 18.43
CA LEU A 30 -5.06 14.58 19.53
C LEU A 30 -3.75 13.82 19.26
N LEU A 31 -3.74 12.98 18.24
CA LEU A 31 -2.60 12.18 17.84
C LEU A 31 -2.42 12.30 16.33
N PRO A 32 -1.16 12.42 15.86
CA PRO A 32 -0.86 12.49 14.44
C PRO A 32 -1.31 11.21 13.72
N SER A 33 -1.78 11.34 12.48
CA SER A 33 -2.12 10.19 11.65
C SER A 33 -0.87 9.39 11.30
N TYR A 34 -1.05 8.13 10.93
CA TYR A 34 0.06 7.28 10.49
C TYR A 34 0.86 7.92 9.34
N ASP A 35 0.18 8.58 8.40
CA ASP A 35 0.81 9.29 7.28
C ASP A 35 1.62 10.54 7.72
N GLN A 36 1.38 11.07 8.93
CA GLN A 36 2.11 12.21 9.49
C GLN A 36 3.35 11.80 10.29
N ILE A 37 3.33 10.62 10.93
CA ILE A 37 4.50 10.08 11.66
C ILE A 37 5.40 9.23 10.78
N ARG A 38 4.91 8.77 9.63
CA ARG A 38 5.73 8.03 8.67
C ARG A 38 6.72 9.01 8.06
N GLN A 39 8.01 8.83 8.36
CA GLN A 39 9.11 9.50 7.66
C GLN A 39 8.88 9.37 6.15
N LYS A 40 8.60 10.52 5.52
CA LYS A 40 8.20 10.61 4.11
C LYS A 40 9.32 10.13 3.19
N ASP A 41 10.56 10.26 3.66
CA ASP A 41 11.77 9.81 3.02
C ASP A 41 12.57 9.00 4.05
N ARG A 42 13.05 7.84 3.62
CA ARG A 42 13.77 6.85 4.42
C ARG A 42 15.06 7.46 4.96
N GLU A 43 15.01 8.02 6.16
CA GLU A 43 16.21 8.50 6.85
C GLU A 43 17.02 7.26 7.25
N ILE A 44 18.01 6.95 6.43
CA ILE A 44 19.08 6.02 6.77
C ILE A 44 20.07 6.87 7.55
N ASP A 45 20.13 6.69 8.88
CA ASP A 45 21.24 7.23 9.67
C ASP A 45 22.52 6.51 9.23
N ASP A 46 23.19 7.08 8.23
CA ASP A 46 24.40 6.51 7.67
C ASP A 46 25.57 6.93 8.57
N TYR A 47 26.02 6.02 9.44
CA TYR A 47 27.25 6.20 10.18
C TYR A 47 28.40 6.15 9.16
N ILE A 48 28.81 7.32 8.66
CA ILE A 48 29.91 7.44 7.73
C ILE A 48 31.17 6.93 8.44
N ASN A 49 31.72 5.80 7.99
CA ASN A 49 33.05 5.37 8.40
C ASN A 49 34.05 6.48 8.07
N LYS A 50 35.07 6.70 8.92
CA LYS A 50 36.07 7.78 8.78
C LYS A 50 36.77 7.84 7.41
N ASP A 51 36.65 6.78 6.61
CA ASP A 51 37.23 6.61 5.28
C ASP A 51 36.29 7.06 4.13
N GLY A 52 35.15 7.68 4.44
CA GLY A 52 34.24 8.29 3.45
C GLY A 52 33.46 7.31 2.59
N THR A 53 33.53 6.01 2.87
CA THR A 53 32.77 4.97 2.18
C THR A 53 31.53 4.60 2.99
N ALA A 54 30.39 5.18 2.60
CA ALA A 54 29.08 4.74 3.05
C ALA A 54 28.77 3.37 2.41
N GLN A 55 29.00 2.28 3.14
CA GLN A 55 28.41 0.99 2.77
C GLN A 55 27.00 0.93 3.36
N ILE A 56 26.03 1.42 2.60
CA ILE A 56 24.61 1.18 2.86
C ILE A 56 24.35 -0.31 2.66
N THR A 57 24.59 -1.11 3.70
CA THR A 57 24.11 -2.50 3.74
C THR A 57 22.66 -2.43 4.21
N GLN A 58 21.77 -2.09 3.29
CA GLN A 58 20.34 -2.15 3.54
C GLN A 58 19.94 -3.62 3.66
N LYS A 59 20.06 -4.18 4.87
CA LYS A 59 19.66 -5.54 5.20
C LYS A 59 18.14 -5.60 5.40
N ASP A 60 17.38 -4.96 4.53
CA ASP A 60 15.95 -5.19 4.43
C ASP A 60 15.79 -6.58 3.81
N SER A 61 15.46 -7.57 4.62
CA SER A 61 15.09 -8.89 4.12
C SER A 61 13.77 -8.77 3.34
N VAL A 62 13.86 -8.37 2.06
CA VAL A 62 12.69 -8.24 1.21
C VAL A 62 12.15 -9.63 0.94
N ASN A 63 10.95 -9.92 1.47
CA ASN A 63 10.28 -11.16 1.19
C ASN A 63 9.73 -11.14 -0.25
N LEU A 64 10.46 -11.82 -1.14
CA LEU A 64 10.11 -11.90 -2.56
C LEU A 64 8.79 -12.62 -2.83
N PHE A 65 8.25 -13.34 -1.84
CA PHE A 65 7.10 -14.24 -2.02
C PHE A 65 5.83 -13.79 -1.30
N ASN A 66 5.85 -12.63 -0.63
CA ASN A 66 4.69 -12.13 0.14
C ASN A 66 3.84 -11.12 -0.65
N TYR A 67 3.88 -11.19 -1.97
CA TYR A 67 3.05 -10.34 -2.82
C TYR A 67 1.67 -10.98 -3.05
N PRO A 68 0.59 -10.19 -3.14
CA PRO A 68 -0.72 -10.71 -3.47
C PRO A 68 -0.72 -11.44 -4.82
N SER A 69 -1.56 -12.48 -4.95
CA SER A 69 -1.67 -13.24 -6.20
C SER A 69 -2.00 -12.34 -7.38
N GLY A 70 -1.36 -12.59 -8.53
CA GLY A 70 -1.56 -11.82 -9.76
C GLY A 70 -0.91 -10.43 -9.81
N THR A 71 -0.25 -9.98 -8.73
CA THR A 71 0.40 -8.66 -8.66
C THR A 71 1.87 -8.68 -9.04
N VAL A 72 2.49 -9.86 -9.18
CA VAL A 72 3.90 -10.01 -9.52
C VAL A 72 4.09 -10.98 -10.68
N THR A 73 5.00 -10.62 -11.57
CA THR A 73 5.62 -11.54 -12.53
C THR A 73 7.09 -11.70 -12.15
N TYR A 74 7.55 -12.93 -12.00
CA TYR A 74 8.95 -13.26 -11.76
C TYR A 74 9.65 -13.53 -13.09
N LEU A 75 10.86 -13.04 -13.28
CA LEU A 75 11.68 -13.28 -14.45
C LEU A 75 12.93 -14.07 -14.01
N LEU A 76 12.93 -15.38 -14.26
CA LEU A 76 13.97 -16.31 -13.83
C LEU A 76 14.94 -16.58 -14.98
N ASN A 77 16.16 -16.04 -14.93
CA ASN A 77 17.12 -16.09 -16.04
C ASN A 77 16.46 -15.69 -17.39
N GLY A 78 15.70 -14.59 -17.38
CA GLY A 78 14.96 -14.10 -18.55
C GLY A 78 13.65 -14.82 -18.87
N LYS A 79 13.27 -15.88 -18.14
CA LYS A 79 12.02 -16.61 -18.36
C LYS A 79 10.92 -16.15 -17.42
N PRO A 80 9.80 -15.60 -17.93
CA PRO A 80 8.73 -15.11 -17.08
C PRO A 80 7.93 -16.26 -16.45
N SER A 81 7.52 -16.09 -15.20
CA SER A 81 6.64 -16.99 -14.49
C SER A 81 5.77 -16.22 -13.49
N SER A 82 4.49 -16.56 -13.44
CA SER A 82 3.55 -16.08 -12.42
C SER A 82 3.30 -17.11 -11.32
N ASP A 83 3.81 -18.35 -11.48
CA ASP A 83 3.64 -19.42 -10.51
C ASP A 83 4.70 -19.32 -9.40
N ILE A 84 4.24 -18.85 -8.23
CA ILE A 84 5.10 -18.69 -7.06
C ILE A 84 5.69 -20.01 -6.54
N GLN A 85 4.97 -21.12 -6.70
CA GLN A 85 5.43 -22.43 -6.23
C GLN A 85 6.54 -22.94 -7.15
N TYR A 86 6.39 -22.74 -8.45
CA TYR A 86 7.46 -22.98 -9.41
C TYR A 86 8.69 -22.15 -9.09
N VAL A 87 8.54 -20.84 -8.87
CA VAL A 87 9.65 -19.94 -8.54
C VAL A 87 10.38 -20.40 -7.27
N LYS A 88 9.65 -20.69 -6.19
CA LYS A 88 10.23 -21.20 -4.93
C LYS A 88 11.01 -22.49 -5.16
N ARG A 89 10.42 -23.46 -5.87
CA ARG A 89 11.06 -24.74 -6.18
C ARG A 89 12.35 -24.57 -7.00
N VAL A 90 12.36 -23.61 -7.94
CA VAL A 90 13.50 -23.33 -8.79
C VAL A 90 14.63 -22.71 -7.97
N LEU A 91 14.33 -21.73 -7.12
CA LEU A 91 15.32 -21.03 -6.30
C LEU A 91 15.80 -21.83 -5.08
N SER A 92 14.99 -22.76 -4.57
CA SER A 92 15.37 -23.60 -3.42
C SER A 92 16.28 -24.78 -3.79
N ARG A 93 16.62 -24.98 -5.08
CA ARG A 93 17.52 -26.06 -5.49
C ARG A 93 18.92 -25.83 -4.93
N LYS A 94 19.49 -26.86 -4.31
CA LYS A 94 20.83 -26.84 -3.74
C LYS A 94 21.86 -26.48 -4.81
N GLY A 95 22.78 -25.58 -4.48
CA GLY A 95 23.85 -25.12 -5.38
C GLY A 95 23.51 -23.86 -6.19
N ARG A 96 22.29 -23.33 -6.09
CA ARG A 96 21.94 -22.09 -6.79
C ARG A 96 22.42 -20.86 -6.04
N ILE A 97 23.15 -20.01 -6.76
CA ILE A 97 23.62 -18.72 -6.25
C ILE A 97 22.86 -17.64 -6.98
N ILE A 98 22.19 -16.76 -6.24
CA ILE A 98 21.53 -15.59 -6.83
C ILE A 98 22.62 -14.59 -7.19
N GLU A 99 22.81 -14.35 -8.49
CA GLU A 99 23.78 -13.39 -9.02
C GLU A 99 23.24 -11.96 -8.95
N SER A 100 21.95 -11.79 -9.29
CA SER A 100 21.31 -10.47 -9.28
C SER A 100 19.83 -10.57 -8.97
N LEU A 101 19.35 -9.59 -8.21
CA LEU A 101 17.94 -9.41 -7.87
C LEU A 101 17.53 -7.96 -8.19
N SER A 102 16.56 -7.80 -9.10
CA SER A 102 16.03 -6.48 -9.47
C SER A 102 14.52 -6.45 -9.23
N ILE A 103 14.07 -5.46 -8.45
CA ILE A 103 12.65 -5.25 -8.16
C ILE A 103 12.21 -3.97 -8.87
N HIS A 104 11.45 -4.11 -9.94
CA HIS A 104 11.01 -2.96 -10.73
C HIS A 104 9.82 -2.25 -10.08
N ARG A 105 9.52 -1.04 -10.55
CA ARG A 105 8.28 -0.35 -10.19
C ARG A 105 7.06 -1.09 -10.79
N PRO A 106 5.89 -1.03 -10.14
CA PRO A 106 4.65 -1.52 -10.75
C PRO A 106 4.39 -0.86 -12.11
N ASN A 107 3.88 -1.62 -13.06
CA ASN A 107 3.45 -1.13 -14.36
C ASN A 107 2.10 -0.42 -14.28
N GLN A 108 1.58 0.03 -15.42
CA GLN A 108 0.27 0.70 -15.53
C GLN A 108 -0.91 -0.15 -15.04
N HIS A 109 -0.74 -1.48 -14.96
CA HIS A 109 -1.74 -2.42 -14.45
C HIS A 109 -1.51 -2.78 -12.97
N GLY A 110 -0.60 -2.09 -12.26
CA GLY A 110 -0.26 -2.36 -10.87
C GLY A 110 0.57 -3.64 -10.67
N LYS A 111 1.03 -4.29 -11.74
CA LYS A 111 1.87 -5.50 -11.65
C LYS A 111 3.34 -5.13 -11.55
N ARG A 112 4.05 -5.78 -10.62
CA ARG A 112 5.48 -5.60 -10.39
C ARG A 112 6.27 -6.71 -11.09
N LEU A 113 7.41 -6.36 -11.66
CA LEU A 113 8.37 -7.30 -12.24
C LEU A 113 9.50 -7.54 -11.24
N ILE A 114 9.79 -8.80 -10.93
CA ILE A 114 10.94 -9.20 -10.12
C ILE A 114 11.86 -10.05 -10.98
N GLU A 115 13.03 -9.53 -11.31
CA GLU A 115 14.03 -10.25 -12.07
C GLU A 115 15.06 -10.90 -11.13
N ILE A 116 15.31 -12.18 -11.36
CA ILE A 116 16.23 -13.00 -10.55
C ILE A 116 17.12 -13.76 -11.52
N LYS A 117 18.42 -13.44 -11.48
CA LYS A 117 19.46 -14.18 -12.18
C LYS A 117 20.19 -15.09 -11.22
N TYR A 118 20.46 -16.32 -11.64
CA TYR A 118 21.12 -17.32 -10.81
C TYR A 118 21.94 -18.29 -11.68
N GLU A 119 22.99 -18.81 -11.07
CA GLU A 119 23.83 -19.91 -11.57
C GLU A 119 23.41 -21.25 -10.92
#